data_AF-A9M4M0-F1
#
_entry.id   AF-A9M4M0-F1
#
_cell.length_a   1.000
_cell.length_b   1.000
_cell.length_c   1.000
_cell.angle_alpha   90.00
_cell.angle_beta   90.00
_cell.angle_gamma   90.00
#
_symmetry.space_group_name_H-M   'P 1'
#
loop_
_entity.id
_entity.type
_entity.pdbx_description
1 polymer ?
#
loop_
_entity_poly.entity_id
_entity_poly.type
_entity_poly.pdbx_seq_one_letter_code
_entity_poly.pdbx_strand_id
1 'polypeptide(L)' 'MFTQRHRHNIVVASALSTLTDLSQTQAVQGCYVHCLFSFSVFERQQKALIPKLIKSGLRGLYFQEIGMVKLID' A
#
# COMPACT_ATOMS: atom_id res chain seq x y z
N MET A 1 1.01 19.32 24.49
CA MET A 1 1.19 19.44 23.03
C MET A 1 2.28 18.47 22.61
N PHE A 2 1.92 17.32 22.03
CA PHE A 2 2.92 16.38 21.49
C PHE A 2 3.01 16.61 19.99
N THR A 3 4.17 17.10 19.54
CA THR A 3 4.52 17.24 18.13
C THR A 3 4.69 15.83 17.54
N GLN A 4 3.68 15.39 16.79
CA GLN A 4 3.64 14.07 16.18
C GLN A 4 4.69 14.04 15.05
N ARG A 5 5.88 13.52 15.38
CA ARG A 5 6.92 13.19 14.40
C ARG A 5 6.30 12.35 13.28
N HIS A 6 6.45 12.79 12.03
CA HIS A 6 6.09 12.05 10.82
C HIS A 6 6.87 10.72 10.74
N ARG A 7 6.42 9.71 11.49
CA ARG A 7 6.75 8.31 11.22
C ARG A 7 5.90 7.92 10.03
N HIS A 8 6.50 7.80 8.85
CA HIS A 8 5.86 7.16 7.72
C HIS A 8 5.42 5.76 8.18
N ASN A 9 4.12 5.54 8.32
CA ASN A 9 3.59 4.25 8.74
C ASN A 9 3.73 3.29 7.55
N ILE A 10 4.74 2.43 7.61
CA ILE A 10 4.97 1.41 6.58
C ILE A 10 4.31 0.12 7.07
N VAL A 11 3.45 -0.44 6.23
CA VAL A 11 2.81 -1.75 6.41
C VAL A 11 3.44 -2.73 5.43
N VAL A 12 3.58 -3.99 5.80
CA VAL A 12 4.16 -5.01 4.91
C VAL A 12 3.03 -5.92 4.42
N ALA A 13 2.96 -6.13 3.10
CA ALA A 13 2.09 -7.12 2.49
C ALA A 13 2.95 -8.27 1.96
N SER A 14 2.91 -9.41 2.66
CA SER A 14 3.63 -10.62 2.25
C SER A 14 2.96 -11.33 1.08
N ALA A 15 1.66 -11.13 0.88
CA ALA A 15 0.88 -11.72 -0.20
C ALA A 15 -0.16 -10.75 -0.77
N LEU A 16 -0.69 -11.06 -1.96
CA LEU A 16 -1.78 -10.31 -2.58
C LEU A 16 -3.07 -10.32 -1.75
N SER A 17 -3.33 -11.39 -1.01
CA SER A 17 -4.46 -11.48 -0.07
C SER A 17 -4.34 -10.43 1.03
N THR A 18 -3.16 -10.28 1.63
CA THR A 18 -2.89 -9.23 2.62
C THR A 18 -3.19 -7.85 2.05
N LEU A 19 -2.76 -7.56 0.81
CA LEU A 19 -3.06 -6.28 0.17
C LEU A 19 -4.58 -6.08 -0.02
N THR A 20 -5.32 -7.16 -0.31
CA THR A 20 -6.78 -7.14 -0.40
C THR A 20 -7.43 -6.81 0.93
N ASP A 21 -6.97 -7.44 2.01
CA ASP A 21 -7.48 -7.16 3.37
C ASP A 21 -7.17 -5.72 3.79
N LEU A 22 -5.97 -5.23 3.47
CA LEU A 22 -5.55 -3.84 3.70
C LEU A 22 -6.44 -2.85 2.94
N SER A 23 -6.96 -3.21 1.77
CA SER A 23 -7.89 -2.35 1.02
C SER A 23 -9.27 -2.22 1.68
N GLN A 24 -9.61 -3.08 2.64
CA GLN A 24 -10.89 -3.10 3.34
C GLN A 24 -10.85 -2.41 4.70
N THR A 25 -9.68 -2.00 5.19
CA THR A 25 -9.51 -1.36 6.51
C THR A 25 -9.06 0.09 6.38
N GLN A 26 -9.49 0.93 7.31
CA GLN A 26 -9.01 2.32 7.43
C GLN A 26 -7.69 2.43 8.22
N ALA A 27 -7.20 1.32 8.80
CA ALA A 27 -5.93 1.31 9.53
C ALA A 27 -4.70 1.64 8.65
N VAL A 28 -4.87 1.60 7.32
CA VAL A 28 -3.82 1.95 6.34
C VAL A 28 -3.88 3.38 5.84
N GLN A 29 -4.75 4.21 6.41
CA GLN A 29 -4.88 5.61 6.00
C GLN A 29 -3.56 6.37 6.29
N GLY A 30 -2.99 6.97 5.25
CA GLY A 30 -1.71 7.67 5.32
C GLY A 30 -0.49 6.76 5.30
N CYS A 31 -0.67 5.44 5.16
CA CYS A 31 0.41 4.46 5.17
C CYS A 31 1.00 4.20 3.77
N TYR A 32 2.18 3.60 3.76
CA TYR A 32 2.80 3.00 2.58
C TYR A 32 2.84 1.48 2.75
N VAL A 33 2.63 0.72 1.68
CA VAL A 33 2.74 -0.75 1.74
C VAL A 33 4.02 -1.22 1.09
N HIS A 34 4.86 -1.97 1.80
CA HIS A 34 5.94 -2.74 1.20
C HIS A 34 5.39 -4.10 0.74
N CYS A 35 5.32 -4.29 -0.57
CA CYS A 35 4.93 -5.54 -1.20
C CYS A 35 6.13 -6.48 -1.31
N LEU A 36 6.06 -7.65 -0.68
CA LEU A 36 7.11 -8.70 -0.77
C LEU A 36 6.93 -9.61 -2.00
N PHE A 37 6.00 -9.25 -2.90
CA PHE A 37 5.73 -9.95 -4.15
C PHE A 37 6.06 -9.04 -5.34
N SER A 38 6.31 -9.65 -6.50
CA SER A 38 6.68 -8.93 -7.72
C SER A 38 5.59 -8.00 -8.22
N PHE A 39 6.00 -6.87 -8.80
CA PHE A 39 5.09 -5.90 -9.39
C PHE A 39 4.28 -6.52 -10.55
N SER A 40 4.90 -7.41 -11.34
CA SER A 40 4.21 -8.12 -12.42
C SER A 40 3.05 -8.99 -11.92
N VAL A 41 3.17 -9.56 -10.72
CA VAL A 41 2.11 -10.37 -10.10
C VAL A 41 0.95 -9.47 -9.68
N PHE A 42 1.25 -8.33 -9.07
CA PHE A 42 0.26 -7.30 -8.74
C PHE A 42 -0.47 -6.77 -9.97
N GLU A 43 0.27 -6.40 -11.02
CA GLU A 43 -0.32 -5.83 -12.22
C GLU A 43 -1.25 -6.82 -12.94
N ARG A 44 -0.87 -8.10 -12.99
CA ARG A 44 -1.68 -9.14 -13.65
C ARG A 44 -2.93 -9.53 -12.86
N GLN A 45 -2.83 -9.60 -11.53
CA GLN A 45 -3.86 -10.21 -10.69
C GLN A 45 -4.72 -9.21 -9.92
N GLN A 46 -4.18 -8.04 -9.57
CA GLN A 46 -4.79 -7.14 -8.58
C GLN A 46 -4.73 -5.65 -8.98
N LYS A 47 -4.53 -5.34 -10.27
CA LYS A 47 -4.60 -3.94 -10.77
C LYS A 47 -5.95 -3.28 -10.48
N ALA A 48 -7.03 -4.06 -10.47
CA ALA A 48 -8.37 -3.62 -10.09
C ALA A 48 -8.50 -3.23 -8.60
N LEU A 49 -7.51 -3.55 -7.78
CA LEU A 49 -7.49 -3.20 -6.35
C LEU A 49 -7.03 -1.74 -6.12
N ILE A 50 -6.37 -1.11 -7.10
CA ILE A 50 -5.85 0.26 -7.00
C ILE A 50 -6.91 1.27 -6.51
N PRO A 51 -8.13 1.32 -7.08
CA PRO A 51 -9.16 2.25 -6.60
C PRO A 51 -9.56 2.02 -5.14
N LYS A 52 -9.56 0.76 -4.67
CA LYS A 52 -9.88 0.43 -3.28
C LYS A 52 -8.76 0.86 -2.34
N LEU A 53 -7.50 0.69 -2.75
CA LEU A 53 -6.33 1.14 -1.99
C LEU A 53 -6.28 2.67 -1.88
N ILE A 54 -6.62 3.39 -2.95
CA ILE A 54 -6.77 4.85 -2.92
C ILE A 54 -7.89 5.24 -1.94
N LYS A 55 -9.04 4.57 -2.00
CA LYS A 55 -10.18 4.84 -1.11
C LYS A 55 -9.89 4.54 0.35
N SER A 56 -9.05 3.55 0.66
CA SER A 56 -8.61 3.27 2.03
C SER A 56 -7.59 4.29 2.56
N GLY A 57 -7.10 5.18 1.69
CA GLY A 57 -6.19 6.27 2.05
C GLY A 57 -4.72 5.89 2.02
N LEU A 58 -4.34 4.80 1.32
CA LEU A 58 -2.95 4.44 1.11
C LEU A 58 -2.24 5.46 0.22
N ARG A 59 -1.03 5.87 0.63
CA ARG A 59 -0.23 6.83 -0.14
C ARG A 59 0.56 6.19 -1.28
N GLY A 60 1.01 4.95 -1.10
CA GLY A 60 1.83 4.28 -2.10
C GLY A 60 2.13 2.82 -1.80
N LEU A 61 2.55 2.12 -2.83
CA LEU A 61 3.02 0.75 -2.79
C LEU A 61 4.51 0.76 -3.15
N TYR A 62 5.33 0.11 -2.34
CA TYR A 62 6.74 -0.11 -2.62
C TYR A 62 6.93 -1.56 -3.06
N PHE A 63 7.57 -1.74 -4.21
CA PHE A 63 7.98 -3.03 -4.75
C PHE A 63 9.50 -3.03 -4.85
N GLN A 64 10.14 -4.12 -4.44
CA GLN A 64 11.60 -4.23 -4.50
C GLN A 64 12.16 -4.05 -5.92
N GLU A 65 11.41 -4.47 -6.94
CA GLU A 65 11.84 -4.49 -8.35
C GLU A 65 11.81 -3.11 -9.02
N ILE A 66 10.80 -2.29 -8.70
CA ILE A 66 10.52 -1.02 -9.41
C ILE A 66 10.55 0.20 -8.49
N GLY A 67 10.70 0.01 -7.17
CA GLY A 67 10.65 1.08 -6.18
C GLY A 67 9.21 1.48 -5.82
N MET A 68 8.99 2.78 -5.60
CA MET A 68 7.75 3.30 -5.04
C MET A 68 6.76 3.72 -6.13
N VAL A 69 5.57 3.15 -6.08
CA VAL A 69 4.38 3.54 -6.85
C VAL A 69 3.51 4.42 -5.95
N LYS A 70 3.40 5.71 -6.27
CA LYS A 70 2.48 6.62 -5.58
C LYS A 70 1.05 6.37 -6.03
N LEU A 71 0.13 6.30 -5.07
CA LEU A 71 -1.30 6.12 -5.32
C LEU A 71 -2.09 7.43 -5.18
N ILE A 72 -1.60 8.36 -4.34
CA ILE A 72 -2.19 9.66 -4.07
C ILE A 72 -1.07 10.69 -4.16
N ASP A 73 -1.33 11.82 -4.81
CA ASP A 73 -0.43 12.98 -4.89
C ASP A 73 -0.32 13.73 -3.55
#